data_AF-A0AAN9TWJ3-F1
#
_entry.id   AF-A0AAN9TWJ3-F1
#
_cell.length_a   1.000
_cell.length_b   1.000
_cell.length_c   1.000
_cell.angle_alpha   90.00
_cell.angle_beta   90.00
_cell.angle_gamma   90.00
#
_symmetry.space_group_name_H-M   'P 1'
#
loop_
_entity.id
_entity.type
_entity.pdbx_description
1 polymer ?
#
loop_
_entity_poly.entity_id
_entity_poly.type
_entity_poly.pdbx_seq_one_letter_code
_entity_poly.pdbx_strand_id
1 'polypeptide(L)'
;MASDDSSGSKATTSSNVYSTPSPSQCAAVPPSASKSKSSKTKDKNYMAEFMDRVKFIKAVEQDREDYEDVLHRKRMTDVLNEVKFLEETSWMYPTLESIYGFKDERPIALATRYESAANLAEAHMFRVARAGSEMASAPPKVLFIKRGSGSNYLPDAFAFPGGNFDKGDEHIHWLSIIPSDDQEIHPNAVFSPATQIPRTLSLRITAIRETFEECGILLCKTYNSPKSDKVTPLFMSDNKRWRHRIRDNSYEFLNLCRSYHCYPDVKNLYLVSNWITPPVSISPRRYDCKFFVAVTDHVVDGNVDTTEIQSMEWQPFKNCYENKQIFVPPAQIYEICRFEKFKDVNSLLEFVKYLDRQECESVMTVHVSTTDGHIFLLPGDEKYDQFRSKNIYSIHVDEDSMSFRSRIIHRIEYQPYFHPASERNVVIQNYEPLDSNISLALIKTKL
;
A
#
# COMPACT_ATOMS: atom_id res chain seq x y z
N MET A 1 64.99 22.44 -16.21
CA MET A 1 65.02 21.13 -16.90
C MET A 1 63.57 20.77 -17.12
N ALA A 2 62.94 21.04 -18.27
CA ALA A 2 63.41 20.95 -19.67
C ALA A 2 63.73 19.50 -20.06
N SER A 3 63.28 18.96 -21.20
CA SER A 3 62.57 19.58 -22.35
C SER A 3 61.93 18.52 -23.26
N ASP A 4 60.83 18.88 -23.95
CA ASP A 4 60.59 18.93 -25.43
C ASP A 4 61.33 17.91 -26.36
N ASP A 5 60.93 17.56 -27.60
CA ASP A 5 59.80 17.87 -28.52
C ASP A 5 59.71 16.68 -29.56
N SER A 6 58.91 16.56 -30.64
CA SER A 6 57.95 17.42 -31.35
C SER A 6 56.93 16.62 -32.21
N SER A 7 55.98 17.34 -32.82
CA SER A 7 55.39 17.29 -34.19
C SER A 7 55.56 16.05 -35.15
N GLY A 8 54.73 15.86 -36.18
CA GLY A 8 53.67 16.73 -36.74
C GLY A 8 52.90 16.16 -37.95
N SER A 9 52.01 16.98 -38.53
CA SER A 9 50.91 16.58 -39.44
C SER A 9 51.24 16.51 -40.95
N LYS A 10 50.36 15.84 -41.73
CA LYS A 10 49.81 16.38 -43.00
C LYS A 10 48.59 15.61 -43.53
N ALA A 11 47.84 16.25 -44.44
CA ALA A 11 46.64 15.74 -45.10
C ALA A 11 46.65 16.06 -46.62
N THR A 12 45.77 15.44 -47.43
CA THR A 12 45.58 15.73 -48.87
C THR A 12 44.19 15.29 -49.37
N THR A 13 43.75 15.78 -50.53
CA THR A 13 42.32 15.88 -50.93
C THR A 13 42.05 15.70 -52.44
N SER A 14 40.91 15.08 -52.81
CA SER A 14 40.22 15.16 -54.13
C SER A 14 38.80 14.55 -54.01
N SER A 15 37.65 15.13 -54.41
CA SER A 15 37.20 15.69 -55.72
C SER A 15 37.10 14.63 -56.85
N ASN A 16 36.08 14.48 -57.70
CA ASN A 16 34.72 15.06 -57.92
C ASN A 16 33.78 13.91 -58.47
N VAL A 17 32.57 14.01 -59.04
CA VAL A 17 31.70 15.09 -59.63
C VAL A 17 30.20 14.66 -59.66
N TYR A 18 29.26 15.56 -60.01
CA TYR A 18 27.83 15.29 -60.26
C TYR A 18 27.51 14.94 -61.73
N SER A 19 26.42 14.18 -62.00
CA SER A 19 25.68 14.19 -63.28
C SER A 19 24.27 13.56 -63.20
N THR A 20 23.28 14.21 -63.81
CA THR A 20 21.97 13.65 -64.20
C THR A 20 21.57 14.18 -65.59
N PRO A 21 20.73 13.45 -66.34
CA PRO A 21 19.66 14.12 -67.08
C PRO A 21 18.32 13.33 -67.09
N SER A 22 17.27 13.97 -67.62
CA SER A 22 15.87 13.50 -67.55
C SER A 22 15.30 13.06 -68.94
N PRO A 23 14.04 13.36 -69.36
CA PRO A 23 13.05 12.29 -69.58
C PRO A 23 12.38 12.25 -70.98
N SER A 24 11.54 11.23 -71.24
CA SER A 24 10.62 11.21 -72.40
C SER A 24 9.31 10.46 -72.13
N GLN A 25 8.23 10.85 -72.82
CA GLN A 25 6.85 10.35 -72.68
C GLN A 25 6.37 9.62 -73.96
N CYS A 26 5.33 8.78 -73.89
CA CYS A 26 4.22 8.65 -74.88
C CYS A 26 3.20 7.54 -74.52
N ALA A 27 2.00 7.55 -75.15
CA ALA A 27 0.88 6.59 -74.96
C ALA A 27 -0.08 6.61 -76.18
N ALA A 28 -1.09 5.73 -76.38
CA ALA A 28 -1.56 4.58 -75.59
C ALA A 28 -1.53 3.25 -76.41
N VAL A 29 -2.57 2.48 -76.81
CA VAL A 29 -4.06 2.56 -76.77
C VAL A 29 -4.63 1.10 -76.67
N PRO A 30 -5.73 0.80 -75.92
CA PRO A 30 -6.33 -0.55 -75.82
C PRO A 30 -7.44 -0.78 -76.90
N PRO A 31 -8.26 -1.87 -76.91
CA PRO A 31 -8.32 -3.08 -76.06
C PRO A 31 -8.44 -4.44 -76.82
N SER A 32 -8.37 -5.56 -76.10
CA SER A 32 -9.21 -6.74 -76.36
C SER A 32 -9.44 -7.54 -75.06
N ALA A 33 -10.45 -8.42 -75.01
CA ALA A 33 -10.93 -8.99 -73.74
C ALA A 33 -11.07 -10.52 -73.74
N SER A 34 -10.48 -11.18 -72.74
CA SER A 34 -10.73 -12.59 -72.39
C SER A 34 -11.18 -12.72 -70.93
N LYS A 35 -12.43 -13.13 -70.71
CA LYS A 35 -13.01 -13.27 -69.35
C LYS A 35 -12.59 -14.59 -68.70
N SER A 36 -11.86 -14.55 -67.58
CA SER A 36 -11.79 -15.68 -66.63
C SER A 36 -12.78 -15.46 -65.48
N LYS A 37 -13.49 -16.51 -65.05
CA LYS A 37 -14.45 -16.46 -63.92
C LYS A 37 -13.81 -17.02 -62.65
N SER A 38 -13.55 -16.21 -61.62
CA SER A 38 -13.08 -16.73 -60.32
C SER A 38 -13.37 -15.89 -59.06
N SER A 39 -13.52 -14.55 -59.12
CA SER A 39 -13.57 -13.73 -57.89
C SER A 39 -14.86 -13.83 -57.06
N LYS A 40 -16.02 -13.94 -57.72
CA LYS A 40 -17.36 -13.66 -57.14
C LYS A 40 -17.80 -14.50 -55.92
N THR A 41 -17.05 -15.53 -55.53
CA THR A 41 -17.36 -16.37 -54.36
C THR A 41 -16.57 -15.96 -53.09
N LYS A 42 -15.44 -15.26 -53.20
CA LYS A 42 -14.67 -14.81 -52.03
C LYS A 42 -15.22 -13.50 -51.44
N ASP A 43 -15.57 -12.54 -52.28
CA ASP A 43 -16.04 -11.21 -51.86
C ASP A 43 -17.31 -11.27 -50.98
N LYS A 44 -18.18 -12.26 -51.22
CA LYS A 44 -19.43 -12.44 -50.45
C LYS A 44 -19.20 -12.84 -48.99
N ASN A 45 -18.19 -13.67 -48.68
CA ASN A 45 -17.87 -14.00 -47.29
C ASN A 45 -17.26 -12.80 -46.57
N TYR A 46 -16.32 -12.10 -47.23
CA TYR A 46 -15.61 -10.98 -46.61
C TYR A 46 -16.57 -9.82 -46.27
N MET A 47 -17.54 -9.52 -47.15
CA MET A 47 -18.55 -8.50 -46.86
C MET A 47 -19.56 -8.93 -45.78
N ALA A 48 -19.86 -10.23 -45.64
CA ALA A 48 -20.71 -10.72 -44.56
C ALA A 48 -19.99 -10.60 -43.19
N GLU A 49 -18.75 -11.10 -43.11
CA GLU A 49 -17.93 -11.03 -41.90
C GLU A 49 -17.61 -9.59 -41.49
N PHE A 50 -17.35 -8.70 -42.46
CA PHE A 50 -17.20 -7.27 -42.21
C PHE A 50 -18.48 -6.64 -41.65
N MET A 51 -19.65 -6.95 -42.23
CA MET A 51 -20.92 -6.40 -41.73
C MET A 51 -21.29 -6.93 -40.34
N ASP A 52 -20.98 -8.17 -40.01
CA ASP A 52 -21.21 -8.69 -38.65
C ASP A 52 -20.21 -8.12 -37.63
N ARG A 53 -18.95 -7.86 -38.02
CA ARG A 53 -18.01 -7.07 -37.19
C ARG A 53 -18.50 -5.63 -36.98
N VAL A 54 -19.07 -4.98 -38.00
CA VAL A 54 -19.66 -3.64 -37.88
C VAL A 54 -20.91 -3.65 -36.99
N LYS A 55 -21.76 -4.67 -37.06
CA LYS A 55 -22.88 -4.84 -36.11
C LYS A 55 -22.37 -5.06 -34.67
N PHE A 56 -21.34 -5.87 -34.48
CA PHE A 56 -20.74 -6.12 -33.17
C PHE A 56 -20.13 -4.84 -32.58
N ILE A 57 -19.37 -4.08 -33.37
CA ILE A 57 -18.84 -2.78 -32.95
C ILE A 57 -19.98 -1.84 -32.57
N LYS A 58 -21.05 -1.75 -33.38
CA LYS A 58 -22.21 -0.91 -33.04
C LYS A 58 -23.01 -1.39 -31.83
N ALA A 59 -23.08 -2.69 -31.57
CA ALA A 59 -23.68 -3.22 -30.35
C ALA A 59 -22.84 -2.84 -29.12
N VAL A 60 -21.50 -2.97 -29.22
CA VAL A 60 -20.57 -2.53 -28.17
C VAL A 60 -20.57 -1.01 -27.99
N GLU A 61 -20.79 -0.22 -29.04
CA GLU A 61 -20.97 1.23 -28.96
C GLU A 61 -22.31 1.60 -28.30
N GLN A 62 -23.40 0.87 -28.59
CA GLN A 62 -24.70 1.11 -27.97
C GLN A 62 -24.71 0.69 -26.49
N ASP A 63 -24.19 -0.50 -26.17
CA ASP A 63 -23.93 -0.95 -24.80
C ASP A 63 -23.04 0.05 -24.06
N ARG A 64 -22.06 0.66 -24.74
CA ARG A 64 -21.18 1.69 -24.17
C ARG A 64 -21.90 3.02 -23.92
N GLU A 65 -22.85 3.44 -24.75
CA GLU A 65 -23.67 4.63 -24.45
C GLU A 65 -24.52 4.40 -23.20
N ASP A 66 -25.23 3.27 -23.11
CA ASP A 66 -26.00 2.91 -21.91
C ASP A 66 -25.11 2.72 -20.67
N TYR A 67 -23.93 2.13 -20.82
CA TYR A 67 -22.97 1.89 -19.73
C TYR A 67 -22.25 3.17 -19.28
N GLU A 68 -21.89 4.08 -20.19
CA GLU A 68 -21.36 5.39 -19.81
C GLU A 68 -22.43 6.27 -19.16
N ASP A 69 -23.70 6.19 -19.57
CA ASP A 69 -24.80 6.93 -18.92
C ASP A 69 -25.15 6.36 -17.53
N VAL A 70 -25.14 5.02 -17.34
CA VAL A 70 -25.25 4.39 -16.01
C VAL A 70 -24.02 4.71 -15.14
N LEU A 71 -22.80 4.66 -15.69
CA LEU A 71 -21.58 4.98 -14.95
C LEU A 71 -21.47 6.48 -14.64
N HIS A 72 -22.02 7.36 -15.49
CA HIS A 72 -22.11 8.80 -15.25
C HIS A 72 -23.15 9.09 -14.15
N ARG A 73 -24.35 8.50 -14.21
CA ARG A 73 -25.34 8.58 -13.12
C ARG A 73 -24.78 8.05 -11.80
N LYS A 74 -24.06 6.92 -11.82
CA LYS A 74 -23.41 6.37 -10.62
C LYS A 74 -22.34 7.33 -10.10
N ARG A 75 -21.39 7.76 -10.92
CA ARG A 75 -20.35 8.75 -10.53
C ARG A 75 -20.96 10.04 -10.00
N MET A 76 -22.07 10.51 -10.56
CA MET A 76 -22.75 11.71 -10.08
C MET A 76 -23.47 11.47 -8.75
N THR A 77 -23.99 10.26 -8.53
CA THR A 77 -24.50 9.82 -7.22
C THR A 77 -23.38 9.72 -6.19
N ASP A 78 -22.23 9.17 -6.57
CA ASP A 78 -21.04 9.05 -5.73
C ASP A 78 -20.49 10.46 -5.37
N VAL A 79 -20.39 11.37 -6.34
CA VAL A 79 -20.02 12.78 -6.12
C VAL A 79 -21.04 13.53 -5.25
N LEU A 80 -22.34 13.31 -5.44
CA LEU A 80 -23.37 13.90 -4.57
C LEU A 80 -23.32 13.35 -3.14
N ASN A 81 -23.00 12.06 -2.98
CA ASN A 81 -22.75 11.46 -1.66
C ASN A 81 -21.48 12.03 -1.01
N GLU A 82 -20.43 12.31 -1.79
CA GLU A 82 -19.17 12.87 -1.27
C GLU A 82 -19.30 14.37 -0.97
N VAL A 83 -20.04 15.14 -1.76
CA VAL A 83 -20.46 16.52 -1.42
C VAL A 83 -21.28 16.51 -0.13
N LYS A 84 -22.28 15.63 -0.02
CA LYS A 84 -23.08 15.50 1.20
C LYS A 84 -22.23 15.09 2.41
N PHE A 85 -21.27 14.18 2.24
CA PHE A 85 -20.31 13.82 3.29
C PHE A 85 -19.45 15.02 3.71
N LEU A 86 -19.02 15.86 2.77
CA LEU A 86 -18.28 17.09 3.05
C LEU A 86 -19.15 18.17 3.71
N GLU A 87 -20.46 18.20 3.45
CA GLU A 87 -21.42 19.03 4.20
C GLU A 87 -21.59 18.51 5.64
N GLU A 88 -21.84 17.20 5.82
CA GLU A 88 -22.02 16.54 7.13
C GLU A 88 -20.74 16.50 7.99
N THR A 89 -19.56 16.55 7.36
CA THR A 89 -18.24 16.63 8.03
C THR A 89 -17.58 18.00 7.95
N SER A 90 -18.26 19.03 7.43
CA SER A 90 -17.72 20.39 7.24
C SER A 90 -17.11 20.98 8.51
N TRP A 91 -17.71 20.70 9.67
CA TRP A 91 -17.26 21.10 11.00
C TRP A 91 -15.88 20.53 11.43
N MET A 92 -15.38 19.49 10.74
CA MET A 92 -14.04 18.93 10.97
C MET A 92 -12.92 19.81 10.39
N TYR A 93 -13.27 20.85 9.63
CA TYR A 93 -12.33 21.72 8.92
C TYR A 93 -12.63 23.20 9.27
N PRO A 94 -11.62 24.08 9.34
CA PRO A 94 -11.88 25.51 9.43
C PRO A 94 -12.58 26.01 8.16
N THR A 95 -13.46 27.01 8.25
CA THR A 95 -14.19 27.51 7.06
C THR A 95 -13.22 28.09 6.03
N LEU A 96 -13.54 27.98 4.74
CA LEU A 96 -12.69 28.50 3.66
C LEU A 96 -12.37 30.00 3.82
N GLU A 97 -13.33 30.76 4.34
CA GLU A 97 -13.18 32.18 4.71
C GLU A 97 -12.15 32.38 5.83
N SER A 98 -12.13 31.51 6.84
CA SER A 98 -11.17 31.56 7.95
C SER A 98 -9.75 31.13 7.55
N ILE A 99 -9.60 30.21 6.59
CA ILE A 99 -8.30 29.73 6.11
C ILE A 99 -7.65 30.76 5.17
N TYR A 100 -8.43 31.37 4.28
CA TYR A 100 -7.90 32.16 3.16
C TYR A 100 -8.25 33.66 3.18
N GLY A 101 -9.14 34.11 4.07
CA GLY A 101 -9.49 35.53 4.22
C GLY A 101 -10.23 36.15 3.03
N PHE A 102 -10.71 35.35 2.08
CA PHE A 102 -11.44 35.84 0.92
C PHE A 102 -12.82 36.38 1.31
N LYS A 103 -13.14 37.59 0.85
CA LYS A 103 -14.46 38.21 0.93
C LYS A 103 -15.20 38.30 -0.42
N ASP A 104 -14.57 37.83 -1.49
CA ASP A 104 -15.08 37.91 -2.87
C ASP A 104 -14.70 36.68 -3.68
N GLU A 105 -15.51 36.36 -4.68
CA GLU A 105 -15.52 35.09 -5.39
C GLU A 105 -14.36 34.87 -6.38
N ARG A 106 -13.87 33.60 -6.45
CA ARG A 106 -13.37 32.90 -7.67
C ARG A 106 -12.83 31.49 -7.32
N PRO A 107 -13.64 30.42 -7.44
CA PRO A 107 -13.21 29.04 -7.18
C PRO A 107 -12.59 28.32 -8.40
N ILE A 108 -12.38 27.00 -8.25
CA ILE A 108 -11.97 25.97 -9.23
C ILE A 108 -10.45 25.67 -9.34
N ALA A 109 -9.55 26.66 -9.34
CA ALA A 109 -8.12 26.40 -9.65
C ALA A 109 -7.29 25.70 -8.54
N LEU A 110 -7.80 25.51 -7.32
CA LEU A 110 -7.04 24.95 -6.19
C LEU A 110 -7.43 23.52 -5.76
N ALA A 111 -8.62 23.03 -6.10
CA ALA A 111 -9.11 21.73 -5.60
C ALA A 111 -8.21 20.54 -5.98
N THR A 112 -7.68 20.56 -7.22
CA THR A 112 -6.81 19.51 -7.79
C THR A 112 -5.48 19.33 -7.06
N ARG A 113 -5.08 20.28 -6.19
CA ARG A 113 -3.90 20.15 -5.31
C ARG A 113 -4.19 19.49 -3.96
N TYR A 114 -5.46 19.29 -3.59
CA TYR A 114 -5.86 18.60 -2.36
C TYR A 114 -6.36 17.18 -2.62
N GLU A 115 -6.95 16.90 -3.79
CA GLU A 115 -7.24 15.52 -4.24
C GLU A 115 -5.97 14.63 -4.28
N SER A 116 -4.80 15.23 -4.48
CA SER A 116 -3.49 14.55 -4.48
C SER A 116 -2.82 14.47 -3.10
N ALA A 117 -3.46 15.00 -2.05
CA ALA A 117 -3.00 14.93 -0.66
C ALA A 117 -3.93 14.07 0.24
N ALA A 118 -5.09 13.65 -0.28
CA ALA A 118 -5.94 12.63 0.31
C ALA A 118 -5.69 11.26 -0.33
N ASN A 119 -5.99 10.19 0.41
CA ASN A 119 -6.08 8.81 -0.11
C ASN A 119 -4.80 8.17 -0.69
N LEU A 120 -3.62 8.44 -0.07
CA LEU A 120 -2.59 7.40 0.00
C LEU A 120 -3.00 6.36 1.05
N ALA A 121 -3.77 5.37 0.60
CA ALA A 121 -4.06 4.17 1.37
C ALA A 121 -2.83 3.25 1.33
N GLU A 122 -2.24 3.00 2.49
CA GLU A 122 -1.11 2.07 2.61
C GLU A 122 -1.56 0.76 3.27
N ALA A 123 -0.87 -0.33 2.93
CA ALA A 123 -1.07 -1.64 3.54
C ALA A 123 0.28 -2.12 4.10
N HIS A 124 0.38 -2.24 5.42
CA HIS A 124 1.58 -2.64 6.15
C HIS A 124 1.37 -3.99 6.83
N MET A 125 2.38 -4.86 6.77
CA MET A 125 2.22 -6.26 7.13
C MET A 125 3.18 -6.72 8.22
N PHE A 126 2.65 -6.83 9.44
CA PHE A 126 3.26 -7.62 10.51
C PHE A 126 3.40 -9.06 10.05
N ARG A 127 4.63 -9.50 9.78
CA ARG A 127 4.90 -10.94 9.69
C ARG A 127 5.33 -11.43 11.05
N VAL A 128 4.63 -12.43 11.57
CA VAL A 128 4.92 -13.04 12.86
C VAL A 128 5.33 -14.50 12.66
N ALA A 129 6.41 -14.90 13.31
CA ALA A 129 7.01 -16.22 13.19
C ALA A 129 7.31 -16.83 14.56
N ARG A 130 7.30 -18.17 14.59
CA ARG A 130 7.90 -18.93 15.69
C ARG A 130 9.42 -18.80 15.64
N ALA A 131 10.04 -18.60 16.81
CA ALA A 131 11.49 -18.51 16.94
C ALA A 131 12.14 -19.91 16.86
N GLY A 132 12.29 -20.43 15.64
CA GLY A 132 12.89 -21.73 15.36
C GLY A 132 11.89 -22.88 15.28
N SER A 133 12.38 -24.05 14.84
CA SER A 133 11.58 -25.25 14.55
C SER A 133 11.23 -26.12 15.76
N GLU A 134 11.91 -25.95 16.90
CA GLU A 134 11.92 -26.96 17.98
C GLU A 134 11.19 -26.56 19.28
N MET A 135 10.72 -25.32 19.45
CA MET A 135 9.98 -24.91 20.65
C MET A 135 8.72 -24.11 20.36
N ALA A 136 7.56 -24.72 20.64
CA ALA A 136 6.25 -24.08 20.65
C ALA A 136 6.04 -23.07 21.82
N SER A 137 7.07 -22.85 22.64
CA SER A 137 7.05 -22.02 23.85
C SER A 137 8.00 -20.81 23.80
N ALA A 138 8.66 -20.57 22.66
CA ALA A 138 9.48 -19.38 22.47
C ALA A 138 8.58 -18.18 22.08
N PRO A 139 8.83 -16.96 22.62
CA PRO A 139 8.01 -15.80 22.32
C PRO A 139 8.06 -15.45 20.83
N PRO A 140 6.96 -14.93 20.24
CA PRO A 140 6.91 -14.60 18.83
C PRO A 140 7.99 -13.58 18.41
N LYS A 141 8.49 -13.75 17.19
CA LYS A 141 9.31 -12.75 16.51
C LYS A 141 8.52 -12.08 15.40
N VAL A 142 8.80 -10.80 15.16
CA VAL A 142 8.23 -10.02 14.07
C VAL A 142 9.31 -9.62 13.07
N LEU A 143 8.95 -9.61 11.78
CA LEU A 143 9.84 -9.15 10.72
C LEU A 143 9.86 -7.62 10.65
N PHE A 144 11.05 -7.05 10.71
CA PHE A 144 11.30 -5.65 10.44
C PHE A 144 12.16 -5.47 9.19
N ILE A 145 11.94 -4.36 8.49
CA ILE A 145 12.84 -3.80 7.48
C ILE A 145 13.41 -2.47 7.99
N LYS A 146 14.67 -2.17 7.67
CA LYS A 146 15.27 -0.86 7.92
C LYS A 146 15.34 -0.07 6.61
N ARG A 147 14.69 1.10 6.57
CA ARG A 147 14.63 1.97 5.39
C ARG A 147 15.99 2.61 5.08
N GLY A 148 16.27 2.84 3.81
CA GLY A 148 17.48 3.54 3.35
C GLY A 148 17.65 4.92 3.98
N SER A 149 18.89 5.29 4.31
CA SER A 149 19.25 6.65 4.75
C SER A 149 18.93 7.74 3.71
N GLY A 150 18.78 7.36 2.44
CA GLY A 150 18.29 8.22 1.36
C GLY A 150 16.76 8.25 1.19
N SER A 151 15.99 7.65 2.10
CA SER A 151 14.52 7.61 1.98
C SER A 151 13.91 8.99 2.19
N ASN A 152 13.10 9.44 1.22
CA ASN A 152 12.36 10.71 1.27
C ASN A 152 11.25 10.74 2.36
N TYR A 153 11.09 9.67 3.14
CA TYR A 153 10.22 9.58 4.30
C TYR A 153 10.82 8.63 5.33
N LEU A 154 11.03 9.13 6.56
CA LEU A 154 11.61 8.41 7.70
C LEU A 154 12.87 7.58 7.33
N PRO A 155 13.98 8.23 6.91
CA PRO A 155 15.25 7.55 6.66
C PRO A 155 15.78 6.86 7.92
N ASP A 156 16.49 5.74 7.73
CA ASP A 156 17.01 4.86 8.78
C ASP A 156 15.96 4.25 9.74
N ALA A 157 14.68 4.56 9.58
CA ALA A 157 13.61 4.02 10.41
C ALA A 157 13.40 2.52 10.14
N PHE A 158 13.00 1.82 11.19
CA PHE A 158 12.52 0.45 11.13
C PHE A 158 11.00 0.46 10.92
N ALA A 159 10.54 -0.32 9.95
CA ALA A 159 9.14 -0.48 9.59
C ALA A 159 8.75 -1.96 9.41
N PHE A 160 7.46 -2.26 9.47
CA PHE A 160 6.95 -3.48 8.84
C PHE A 160 6.98 -3.34 7.32
N PRO A 161 7.16 -4.44 6.57
CA PRO A 161 7.06 -4.40 5.12
C PRO A 161 5.68 -3.93 4.68
N GLY A 162 5.62 -3.00 3.74
CA GLY A 162 4.40 -2.28 3.42
C GLY A 162 4.62 -1.00 2.63
N GLY A 163 3.59 -0.64 1.87
CA GLY A 163 3.64 0.47 0.95
C GLY A 163 2.26 0.85 0.42
N ASN A 164 2.24 1.50 -0.73
CA ASN A 164 1.05 2.16 -1.26
C ASN A 164 0.21 1.20 -2.07
N PHE A 165 -1.11 1.30 -1.91
CA PHE A 165 -2.07 0.68 -2.82
C PHE A 165 -1.83 1.15 -4.26
N ASP A 166 -1.73 0.22 -5.20
CA ASP A 166 -1.70 0.53 -6.63
C ASP A 166 -2.88 -0.12 -7.39
N LYS A 167 -3.22 0.45 -8.55
CA LYS A 167 -4.34 0.01 -9.40
C LYS A 167 -4.20 -1.44 -9.88
N GLY A 168 -2.99 -1.99 -9.97
CA GLY A 168 -2.81 -3.41 -10.24
C GLY A 168 -3.36 -4.31 -9.12
N ASP A 169 -3.40 -3.85 -7.88
CA ASP A 169 -3.90 -4.61 -6.73
C ASP A 169 -5.44 -4.74 -6.74
N GLU A 170 -6.18 -3.79 -7.36
CA GLU A 170 -7.64 -3.89 -7.52
C GLU A 170 -8.11 -4.47 -8.86
N HIS A 171 -7.20 -4.89 -9.74
CA HIS A 171 -7.55 -5.29 -11.11
C HIS A 171 -8.48 -6.53 -11.14
N ILE A 172 -9.62 -6.44 -11.85
CA ILE A 172 -10.72 -7.44 -11.87
C ILE A 172 -10.26 -8.90 -12.06
N HIS A 173 -9.22 -9.12 -12.87
CA HIS A 173 -8.58 -10.42 -13.07
C HIS A 173 -8.12 -11.17 -11.81
N TRP A 174 -7.92 -10.53 -10.65
CA TRP A 174 -7.63 -11.27 -9.41
C TRP A 174 -8.75 -12.27 -9.05
N LEU A 175 -10.01 -11.93 -9.34
CA LEU A 175 -11.16 -12.84 -9.14
C LEU A 175 -11.14 -14.07 -10.07
N SER A 176 -10.29 -14.06 -11.11
CA SER A 176 -10.10 -15.21 -12.02
C SER A 176 -9.02 -16.20 -11.55
N ILE A 177 -8.23 -15.85 -10.53
CA ILE A 177 -7.13 -16.70 -10.03
C ILE A 177 -7.19 -17.01 -8.53
N ILE A 178 -7.82 -16.14 -7.72
CA ILE A 178 -8.10 -16.44 -6.30
C ILE A 178 -9.41 -17.25 -6.25
N PRO A 179 -9.46 -18.45 -5.61
CA PRO A 179 -10.69 -19.24 -5.48
C PRO A 179 -11.79 -18.48 -4.73
N SER A 180 -13.06 -18.68 -5.09
CA SER A 180 -14.20 -17.98 -4.46
C SER A 180 -14.24 -18.10 -2.94
N ASP A 181 -14.00 -19.31 -2.39
CA ASP A 181 -13.82 -19.56 -0.94
C ASP A 181 -12.85 -18.58 -0.26
N ASP A 182 -11.83 -18.12 -0.98
CA ASP A 182 -10.76 -17.26 -0.49
C ASP A 182 -10.94 -15.78 -0.89
N GLN A 183 -11.97 -15.47 -1.70
CA GLN A 183 -12.45 -14.09 -1.95
C GLN A 183 -13.42 -13.61 -0.85
N GLU A 184 -14.10 -14.54 -0.16
CA GLU A 184 -15.04 -14.27 0.93
C GLU A 184 -14.33 -13.81 2.22
N ILE A 185 -13.84 -12.57 2.18
CA ILE A 185 -13.22 -11.85 3.30
C ILE A 185 -14.30 -11.09 4.08
N HIS A 186 -14.18 -11.04 5.41
CA HIS A 186 -15.12 -10.31 6.25
C HIS A 186 -15.26 -8.84 5.82
N PRO A 187 -16.48 -8.35 5.52
CA PRO A 187 -16.70 -6.95 5.17
C PRO A 187 -16.43 -6.08 6.41
N ASN A 188 -15.67 -5.00 6.24
CA ASN A 188 -15.30 -4.12 7.33
C ASN A 188 -15.47 -2.66 6.87
N ALA A 189 -16.21 -1.86 7.66
CA ALA A 189 -16.64 -0.50 7.27
C ALA A 189 -15.46 0.47 7.05
N VAL A 190 -14.28 0.14 7.58
CA VAL A 190 -13.03 0.90 7.42
C VAL A 190 -12.47 0.91 5.98
N PHE A 191 -12.98 0.04 5.12
CA PHE A 191 -12.55 -0.07 3.74
C PHE A 191 -13.46 0.75 2.81
N SER A 192 -12.96 1.91 2.36
CA SER A 192 -13.60 2.71 1.31
C SER A 192 -13.91 1.85 0.06
N PRO A 193 -15.03 2.08 -0.65
CA PRO A 193 -15.33 1.38 -1.89
C PRO A 193 -14.15 1.32 -2.88
N ALA A 194 -14.07 0.24 -3.65
CA ALA A 194 -13.07 0.02 -4.69
C ALA A 194 -13.74 -0.12 -6.06
N THR A 195 -12.95 0.03 -7.13
CA THR A 195 -13.52 0.25 -8.48
C THR A 195 -13.95 -1.03 -9.18
N GLN A 196 -13.33 -2.16 -8.84
CA GLN A 196 -13.41 -3.43 -9.59
C GLN A 196 -13.58 -4.66 -8.68
N ILE A 197 -12.74 -4.80 -7.65
CA ILE A 197 -12.81 -5.88 -6.64
C ILE A 197 -12.96 -5.26 -5.24
N PRO A 198 -13.43 -5.99 -4.22
CA PRO A 198 -13.56 -5.46 -2.86
C PRO A 198 -12.25 -4.88 -2.31
N ARG A 199 -12.30 -3.72 -1.66
CA ARG A 199 -11.13 -3.05 -1.06
C ARG A 199 -10.48 -3.89 0.06
N THR A 200 -11.29 -4.69 0.76
CA THR A 200 -10.88 -5.75 1.71
C THR A 200 -9.91 -6.76 1.09
N LEU A 201 -10.07 -7.05 -0.21
CA LEU A 201 -9.27 -7.99 -0.98
C LEU A 201 -8.05 -7.29 -1.60
N SER A 202 -8.25 -6.13 -2.23
CA SER A 202 -7.15 -5.44 -2.92
C SER A 202 -6.04 -4.96 -1.97
N LEU A 203 -6.36 -4.45 -0.78
CA LEU A 203 -5.33 -4.07 0.20
C LEU A 203 -4.59 -5.28 0.82
N ARG A 204 -5.18 -6.47 0.82
CA ARG A 204 -4.47 -7.72 1.17
C ARG A 204 -3.51 -8.15 0.07
N ILE A 205 -3.89 -7.92 -1.19
CA ILE A 205 -3.00 -8.10 -2.35
C ILE A 205 -1.84 -7.09 -2.27
N THR A 206 -2.10 -5.81 -1.97
CA THR A 206 -1.08 -4.77 -1.72
C THR A 206 -0.08 -5.23 -0.64
N ALA A 207 -0.54 -5.62 0.55
CA ALA A 207 0.34 -6.06 1.65
C ALA A 207 1.28 -7.22 1.25
N ILE A 208 0.75 -8.19 0.50
CA ILE A 208 1.51 -9.34 0.00
C ILE A 208 2.50 -8.92 -1.11
N ARG A 209 2.07 -8.05 -2.04
CA ARG A 209 2.90 -7.50 -3.12
C ARG A 209 4.08 -6.70 -2.56
N GLU A 210 3.80 -5.71 -1.74
CA GLU A 210 4.80 -4.82 -1.12
C GLU A 210 5.87 -5.62 -0.38
N THR A 211 5.46 -6.62 0.43
CA THR A 211 6.47 -7.44 1.12
C THR A 211 7.25 -8.35 0.17
N PHE A 212 6.69 -8.77 -0.97
CA PHE A 212 7.47 -9.45 -2.00
C PHE A 212 8.46 -8.48 -2.66
N GLU A 213 8.09 -7.23 -2.90
CA GLU A 213 8.96 -6.20 -3.46
C GLU A 213 10.10 -5.78 -2.51
N GLU A 214 9.82 -5.61 -1.21
CA GLU A 214 10.80 -5.18 -0.21
C GLU A 214 11.65 -6.32 0.36
N CYS A 215 11.04 -7.48 0.67
CA CYS A 215 11.69 -8.60 1.36
C CYS A 215 11.91 -9.84 0.48
N GLY A 216 11.34 -9.90 -0.73
CA GLY A 216 11.41 -11.07 -1.61
C GLY A 216 10.57 -12.27 -1.15
N ILE A 217 9.78 -12.15 -0.07
CA ILE A 217 9.09 -13.29 0.56
C ILE A 217 7.65 -13.41 0.04
N LEU A 218 7.43 -14.23 -0.98
CA LEU A 218 6.13 -14.43 -1.61
C LEU A 218 5.16 -15.21 -0.69
N LEU A 219 3.99 -14.62 -0.37
CA LEU A 219 2.91 -15.29 0.36
C LEU A 219 1.77 -15.68 -0.60
N CYS A 220 1.93 -16.82 -1.26
CA CYS A 220 0.92 -17.34 -2.18
C CYS A 220 0.61 -18.81 -1.87
N LYS A 221 -0.63 -19.21 -2.11
CA LYS A 221 -1.06 -20.62 -2.17
C LYS A 221 -0.93 -21.13 -3.60
N THR A 222 -0.48 -22.37 -3.79
CA THR A 222 -0.62 -23.09 -5.06
C THR A 222 -1.92 -23.88 -5.06
N TYR A 223 -2.57 -24.06 -6.21
CA TYR A 223 -3.87 -24.74 -6.34
C TYR A 223 -3.92 -26.19 -5.82
N ASN A 224 -2.76 -26.83 -5.64
CA ASN A 224 -2.62 -28.21 -5.16
C ASN A 224 -2.30 -28.30 -3.64
N SER A 225 -2.24 -27.17 -2.93
CA SER A 225 -1.85 -27.12 -1.51
C SER A 225 -3.06 -27.30 -0.58
N PRO A 226 -2.96 -28.02 0.55
CA PRO A 226 -4.06 -28.18 1.50
C PRO A 226 -4.48 -26.85 2.15
N LYS A 227 -5.74 -26.77 2.57
CA LYS A 227 -6.31 -25.64 3.33
C LYS A 227 -5.68 -25.56 4.73
N SER A 228 -4.56 -24.83 4.83
CA SER A 228 -3.89 -24.43 6.07
C SER A 228 -4.30 -23.01 6.48
N ASP A 229 -4.46 -22.77 7.79
CA ASP A 229 -4.66 -21.45 8.42
C ASP A 229 -3.35 -20.62 8.55
N LYS A 230 -2.20 -21.24 8.27
CA LYS A 230 -0.89 -20.59 8.35
C LYS A 230 -0.29 -20.41 6.97
N VAL A 231 0.41 -19.29 6.79
CA VAL A 231 1.06 -18.99 5.52
C VAL A 231 2.37 -19.76 5.39
N THR A 232 2.53 -20.44 4.26
CA THR A 232 3.81 -21.02 3.84
C THR A 232 4.37 -20.19 2.69
N PRO A 233 5.55 -19.55 2.84
CA PRO A 233 6.19 -18.81 1.76
C PRO A 233 6.53 -19.69 0.56
N LEU A 234 6.42 -19.13 -0.66
CA LEU A 234 6.89 -19.79 -1.87
C LEU A 234 8.29 -19.29 -2.25
N PHE A 235 9.23 -20.23 -2.41
CA PHE A 235 10.56 -19.95 -2.92
C PHE A 235 10.55 -19.86 -4.46
N MET A 236 11.28 -18.89 -5.03
CA MET A 236 11.36 -18.65 -6.46
C MET A 236 12.79 -18.34 -6.90
N SER A 237 13.20 -18.85 -8.06
CA SER A 237 14.54 -18.66 -8.62
C SER A 237 14.74 -17.27 -9.23
N ASP A 238 13.79 -16.77 -10.04
CA ASP A 238 13.91 -15.49 -10.76
C ASP A 238 13.39 -14.28 -9.92
N ASN A 239 13.57 -14.34 -8.60
CA ASN A 239 13.00 -13.43 -7.60
C ASN A 239 13.27 -11.94 -7.91
N LYS A 240 14.54 -11.60 -8.18
CA LYS A 240 15.00 -10.22 -8.40
C LYS A 240 14.38 -9.57 -9.64
N ARG A 241 14.27 -10.32 -10.75
CA ARG A 241 13.70 -9.82 -12.01
C ARG A 241 12.20 -9.56 -11.87
N TRP A 242 11.49 -10.43 -11.15
CA TRP A 242 10.07 -10.24 -10.89
C TRP A 242 9.80 -9.00 -10.03
N ARG A 243 10.59 -8.75 -8.98
CA ARG A 243 10.44 -7.55 -8.15
C ARG A 243 10.64 -6.26 -8.94
N HIS A 244 11.65 -6.20 -9.80
CA HIS A 244 11.86 -5.06 -10.69
C HIS A 244 10.65 -4.83 -11.61
N ARG A 245 10.10 -5.88 -12.25
CA ARG A 245 8.90 -5.75 -13.11
C ARG A 245 7.67 -5.26 -12.35
N ILE A 246 7.50 -5.68 -11.09
CA ILE A 246 6.34 -5.28 -10.28
C ILE A 246 6.49 -3.82 -9.81
N ARG A 247 7.69 -3.38 -9.44
CA ARG A 247 7.97 -1.98 -9.11
C ARG A 247 7.71 -1.05 -10.30
N ASP A 248 8.06 -1.49 -11.50
CA ASP A 248 7.79 -0.75 -12.74
C ASP A 248 6.29 -0.78 -13.12
N ASN A 249 5.56 -1.85 -12.73
CA ASN A 249 4.14 -2.06 -12.99
C ASN A 249 3.53 -3.14 -12.06
N SER A 250 2.78 -2.73 -11.05
CA SER A 250 2.19 -3.60 -10.03
C SER A 250 1.37 -4.79 -10.58
N TYR A 251 0.73 -4.62 -11.75
CA TYR A 251 -0.04 -5.66 -12.44
C TYR A 251 0.82 -6.88 -12.81
N GLU A 252 2.14 -6.73 -12.90
CA GLU A 252 3.05 -7.87 -13.09
C GLU A 252 3.02 -8.85 -11.91
N PHE A 253 2.48 -8.47 -10.75
CA PHE A 253 2.27 -9.39 -9.63
C PHE A 253 1.20 -10.45 -9.94
N LEU A 254 0.17 -10.08 -10.70
CA LEU A 254 -0.83 -11.02 -11.23
C LEU A 254 -0.18 -11.96 -12.27
N ASN A 255 0.71 -11.44 -13.11
CA ASN A 255 1.43 -12.24 -14.10
C ASN A 255 2.45 -13.18 -13.46
N LEU A 256 3.06 -12.79 -12.34
CA LEU A 256 3.89 -13.66 -11.49
C LEU A 256 3.05 -14.82 -10.96
N CYS A 257 1.92 -14.52 -10.31
CA CYS A 257 1.01 -15.52 -9.76
C CYS A 257 0.57 -16.55 -10.83
N ARG A 258 0.18 -16.07 -12.01
CA ARG A 258 -0.13 -16.90 -13.19
C ARG A 258 1.06 -17.76 -13.65
N SER A 259 2.28 -17.20 -13.67
CA SER A 259 3.50 -17.89 -14.14
C SER A 259 3.98 -19.00 -13.21
N TYR A 260 3.71 -18.88 -11.90
CA TYR A 260 4.06 -19.88 -10.88
C TYR A 260 2.87 -20.75 -10.45
N HIS A 261 1.72 -20.64 -11.13
CA HIS A 261 0.48 -21.36 -10.83
C HIS A 261 0.05 -21.24 -9.35
N CYS A 262 0.10 -20.01 -8.83
CA CYS A 262 -0.23 -19.67 -7.47
C CYS A 262 -1.13 -18.42 -7.40
N TYR A 263 -1.66 -18.11 -6.21
CA TYR A 263 -2.46 -16.91 -5.94
C TYR A 263 -2.16 -16.37 -4.53
N PRO A 264 -2.31 -15.05 -4.25
CA PRO A 264 -1.95 -14.47 -2.96
C PRO A 264 -2.77 -15.06 -1.80
N ASP A 265 -2.12 -15.37 -0.67
CA ASP A 265 -2.78 -15.97 0.50
C ASP A 265 -3.51 -14.92 1.35
N VAL A 266 -4.52 -14.29 0.75
CA VAL A 266 -5.32 -13.21 1.35
C VAL A 266 -6.16 -13.64 2.55
N LYS A 267 -6.34 -14.96 2.78
CA LYS A 267 -7.21 -15.55 3.80
C LYS A 267 -6.49 -15.87 5.12
N ASN A 268 -5.18 -16.07 5.04
CA ASN A 268 -4.30 -16.27 6.21
C ASN A 268 -3.54 -14.97 6.59
N LEU A 269 -3.99 -13.86 6.01
CA LEU A 269 -3.61 -12.50 6.33
C LEU A 269 -4.81 -11.88 7.08
N TYR A 270 -4.58 -11.24 8.23
CA TYR A 270 -5.65 -10.78 9.13
C TYR A 270 -5.53 -9.28 9.42
N LEU A 271 -6.60 -8.49 9.25
CA LEU A 271 -6.62 -7.08 9.63
C LEU A 271 -6.59 -6.94 11.16
N VAL A 272 -5.73 -6.07 11.69
CA VAL A 272 -5.55 -5.89 13.15
C VAL A 272 -5.76 -4.45 13.64
N SER A 273 -5.64 -3.47 12.75
CA SER A 273 -5.97 -2.06 13.00
C SER A 273 -5.94 -1.22 11.70
N ASN A 274 -6.57 -0.04 11.75
CA ASN A 274 -6.39 1.02 10.76
C ASN A 274 -5.87 2.28 11.45
N TRP A 275 -4.77 2.82 10.94
CA TRP A 275 -4.07 3.96 11.52
C TRP A 275 -3.95 5.09 10.52
N ILE A 276 -4.64 6.19 10.80
CA ILE A 276 -4.53 7.43 10.03
C ILE A 276 -3.46 8.31 10.66
N THR A 277 -2.56 8.84 9.84
CA THR A 277 -1.57 9.84 10.29
C THR A 277 -2.32 11.13 10.71
N PRO A 278 -2.12 11.64 11.93
CA PRO A 278 -2.82 12.85 12.38
C PRO A 278 -2.36 14.09 11.59
N PRO A 279 -3.19 15.14 11.47
CA PRO A 279 -2.84 16.38 10.79
C PRO A 279 -1.94 17.28 11.66
N VAL A 280 -0.69 16.84 11.88
CA VAL A 280 0.29 17.50 12.77
C VAL A 280 1.41 18.17 11.98
N SER A 281 1.90 19.32 12.45
CA SER A 281 2.92 20.12 11.75
C SER A 281 4.26 19.42 11.55
N ILE A 282 4.53 18.35 12.32
CA ILE A 282 5.76 17.56 12.27
C ILE A 282 5.82 16.53 11.13
N SER A 283 4.73 16.29 10.39
CA SER A 283 4.75 15.45 9.18
C SER A 283 3.81 16.01 8.09
N PRO A 284 4.33 16.53 6.97
CA PRO A 284 3.49 17.01 5.86
C PRO A 284 2.87 15.87 5.05
N ARG A 285 3.36 14.62 5.20
CA ARG A 285 2.75 13.43 4.60
C ARG A 285 1.77 12.80 5.58
N ARG A 286 0.64 12.34 5.05
CA ARG A 286 -0.38 11.59 5.78
C ARG A 286 -0.74 10.33 5.02
N TYR A 287 -0.97 9.26 5.76
CA TYR A 287 -1.32 7.93 5.26
C TYR A 287 -2.54 7.40 6.01
N ASP A 288 -3.35 6.60 5.34
CA ASP A 288 -4.48 5.85 5.91
C ASP A 288 -4.14 4.35 5.86
N CYS A 289 -3.39 3.92 6.87
CA CYS A 289 -2.58 2.70 6.87
C CYS A 289 -3.30 1.51 7.53
N LYS A 290 -3.61 0.49 6.73
CA LYS A 290 -4.21 -0.76 7.21
C LYS A 290 -3.08 -1.69 7.62
N PHE A 291 -3.09 -2.12 8.88
CA PHE A 291 -2.14 -3.10 9.37
C PHE A 291 -2.74 -4.50 9.33
N PHE A 292 -1.98 -5.42 8.74
CA PHE A 292 -2.34 -6.82 8.64
C PHE A 292 -1.28 -7.71 9.33
N VAL A 293 -1.69 -8.84 9.91
CA VAL A 293 -0.82 -9.88 10.46
C VAL A 293 -0.87 -11.14 9.58
N ALA A 294 0.31 -11.61 9.18
CA ALA A 294 0.53 -12.94 8.58
C ALA A 294 1.34 -13.82 9.53
N VAL A 295 0.85 -15.04 9.81
CA VAL A 295 1.52 -15.99 10.71
C VAL A 295 2.22 -17.11 9.94
N THR A 296 3.48 -17.35 10.28
CA THR A 296 4.36 -18.36 9.67
C THR A 296 4.89 -19.35 10.70
N ASP A 297 5.10 -20.61 10.30
CA ASP A 297 5.47 -21.69 11.24
C ASP A 297 6.93 -21.66 11.73
N HIS A 298 7.76 -20.84 11.10
CA HIS A 298 9.17 -20.62 11.43
C HIS A 298 9.62 -19.26 10.91
N VAL A 299 10.72 -18.73 11.45
CA VAL A 299 11.42 -17.56 10.88
C VAL A 299 11.72 -17.81 9.41
N VAL A 300 11.36 -16.86 8.54
CA VAL A 300 11.47 -16.99 7.09
C VAL A 300 12.63 -16.17 6.58
N ASP A 301 13.57 -16.82 5.89
CA ASP A 301 14.63 -16.13 5.16
C ASP A 301 14.06 -15.36 3.96
N GLY A 302 14.47 -14.11 3.83
CA GLY A 302 14.15 -13.22 2.72
C GLY A 302 15.40 -12.57 2.15
N ASN A 303 15.22 -11.72 1.15
CA ASN A 303 16.30 -10.95 0.55
C ASN A 303 15.82 -9.50 0.34
N VAL A 304 16.50 -8.53 0.95
CA VAL A 304 16.16 -7.11 0.82
C VAL A 304 16.31 -6.63 -0.63
N ASP A 305 15.55 -5.62 -1.03
CA ASP A 305 15.98 -4.80 -2.17
C ASP A 305 16.85 -3.65 -1.66
N THR A 306 18.15 -3.76 -1.94
CA THR A 306 19.18 -2.82 -1.51
C THR A 306 19.04 -1.41 -2.10
N THR A 307 18.09 -1.16 -3.02
CA THR A 307 17.78 0.19 -3.48
C THR A 307 17.03 1.02 -2.44
N GLU A 308 16.20 0.39 -1.60
CA GLU A 308 15.29 1.09 -0.69
C GLU A 308 15.39 0.59 0.77
N ILE A 309 15.80 -0.67 0.97
CA ILE A 309 15.91 -1.34 2.27
C ILE A 309 17.36 -1.71 2.55
N GLN A 310 17.87 -1.37 3.74
CA GLN A 310 19.25 -1.65 4.16
C GLN A 310 19.42 -3.03 4.78
N SER A 311 18.51 -3.39 5.69
CA SER A 311 18.49 -4.69 6.39
C SER A 311 17.06 -5.16 6.61
N MET A 312 16.92 -6.46 6.87
CA MET A 312 15.67 -7.11 7.22
C MET A 312 15.97 -8.12 8.33
N GLU A 313 15.23 -8.05 9.43
CA GLU A 313 15.57 -8.72 10.69
C GLU A 313 14.35 -9.28 11.41
N TRP A 314 14.47 -10.48 11.98
CA TRP A 314 13.43 -11.10 12.82
C TRP A 314 13.71 -10.84 14.31
N GLN A 315 13.10 -9.77 14.83
CA GLN A 315 13.29 -9.28 16.20
C GLN A 315 12.15 -9.76 17.13
N PRO A 316 12.43 -10.10 18.41
CA PRO A 316 11.39 -10.21 19.44
C PRO A 316 10.70 -8.84 19.62
N PHE A 317 9.37 -8.81 19.73
CA PHE A 317 8.58 -7.57 19.83
C PHE A 317 9.17 -6.52 20.79
N LYS A 318 9.60 -6.95 21.97
CA LYS A 318 10.17 -6.10 23.03
C LYS A 318 11.43 -5.32 22.59
N ASN A 319 12.31 -5.93 21.78
CA ASN A 319 13.52 -5.26 21.28
C ASN A 319 13.19 -4.03 20.43
N CYS A 320 12.07 -4.07 19.72
CA CYS A 320 11.72 -3.10 18.69
C CYS A 320 11.34 -1.72 19.23
N TYR A 321 11.02 -1.62 20.53
CA TYR A 321 10.79 -0.33 21.21
C TYR A 321 11.77 -0.05 22.35
N GLU A 322 12.32 -1.06 23.03
CA GLU A 322 13.34 -0.84 24.07
C GLU A 322 14.72 -0.45 23.51
N ASN A 323 15.10 -0.94 22.32
CA ASN A 323 16.34 -0.50 21.69
C ASN A 323 16.18 0.93 21.15
N LYS A 324 16.84 1.89 21.81
CA LYS A 324 16.84 3.31 21.41
C LYS A 324 17.50 3.59 20.06
N GLN A 325 18.25 2.64 19.47
CA GLN A 325 18.75 2.72 18.09
C GLN A 325 17.70 2.34 17.03
N ILE A 326 16.61 1.69 17.44
CA ILE A 326 15.54 1.23 16.54
C ILE A 326 14.40 2.25 16.60
N PHE A 327 14.43 3.26 15.72
CA PHE A 327 13.32 4.19 15.56
C PHE A 327 12.17 3.51 14.78
N VAL A 328 10.96 3.55 15.34
CA VAL A 328 9.75 2.90 14.82
C VAL A 328 8.58 3.89 14.96
N PRO A 329 7.68 4.03 13.97
CA PRO A 329 6.54 4.95 14.05
C PRO A 329 5.60 4.66 15.25
N PRO A 330 4.94 5.69 15.83
CA PRO A 330 4.06 5.53 17.00
C PRO A 330 2.97 4.45 16.86
N ALA A 331 2.29 4.39 15.72
CA ALA A 331 1.29 3.37 15.42
C ALA A 331 1.87 1.94 15.49
N GLN A 332 3.05 1.74 14.91
CA GLN A 332 3.73 0.45 14.92
C GLN A 332 4.18 0.05 16.33
N ILE A 333 4.63 1.00 17.17
CA ILE A 333 4.96 0.74 18.58
C ILE A 333 3.73 0.28 19.38
N TYR A 334 2.57 0.91 19.18
CA TYR A 334 1.32 0.50 19.85
C TYR A 334 0.97 -0.97 19.60
N GLU A 335 1.00 -1.40 18.34
CA GLU A 335 0.69 -2.78 17.95
C GLU A 335 1.74 -3.78 18.47
N ILE A 336 3.02 -3.42 18.44
CA ILE A 336 4.09 -4.22 19.06
C ILE A 336 3.80 -4.42 20.56
N CYS A 337 3.33 -3.39 21.25
CA CYS A 337 2.97 -3.47 22.66
C CYS A 337 1.69 -4.29 22.94
N ARG A 338 0.73 -4.38 22.00
CA ARG A 338 -0.38 -5.35 22.04
C ARG A 338 0.15 -6.78 21.85
N PHE A 339 0.94 -7.03 20.82
CA PHE A 339 1.36 -8.38 20.44
C PHE A 339 2.46 -8.97 21.35
N GLU A 340 3.26 -8.15 22.03
CA GLU A 340 4.25 -8.58 23.04
C GLU A 340 3.63 -9.37 24.22
N LYS A 341 2.32 -9.19 24.50
CA LYS A 341 1.62 -9.90 25.58
C LYS A 341 1.42 -11.40 25.30
N PHE A 342 1.55 -11.82 24.04
CA PHE A 342 1.33 -13.20 23.63
C PHE A 342 2.62 -14.02 23.71
N LYS A 343 2.66 -14.97 24.65
CA LYS A 343 3.84 -15.81 24.90
C LYS A 343 4.06 -16.91 23.86
N ASP A 344 3.06 -17.17 23.02
CA ASP A 344 3.11 -18.15 21.95
C ASP A 344 2.37 -17.64 20.69
N VAL A 345 2.74 -18.19 19.54
CA VAL A 345 2.24 -17.76 18.23
C VAL A 345 0.78 -18.21 17.97
N ASN A 346 0.28 -19.26 18.62
CA ASN A 346 -1.07 -19.75 18.39
C ASN A 346 -2.09 -18.85 19.09
N SER A 347 -1.83 -18.47 20.36
CA SER A 347 -2.67 -17.52 21.09
C SER A 347 -2.77 -16.17 20.38
N LEU A 348 -1.67 -15.72 19.75
CA LEU A 348 -1.66 -14.52 18.91
C LEU A 348 -2.45 -14.71 17.60
N LEU A 349 -2.33 -15.87 16.94
CA LEU A 349 -3.09 -16.19 15.73
C LEU A 349 -4.60 -16.12 15.98
N GLU A 350 -5.10 -16.71 17.09
CA GLU A 350 -6.53 -16.64 17.42
C GLU A 350 -6.98 -15.22 17.82
N PHE A 351 -6.10 -14.40 18.41
CA PHE A 351 -6.39 -12.99 18.66
C PHE A 351 -6.53 -12.17 17.36
N VAL A 352 -5.63 -12.33 16.39
CA VAL A 352 -5.73 -11.58 15.12
C VAL A 352 -6.87 -12.09 14.23
N LYS A 353 -7.19 -13.40 14.27
CA LYS A 353 -8.42 -13.96 13.68
C LYS A 353 -9.69 -13.40 14.30
N TYR A 354 -9.68 -13.03 15.58
CA TYR A 354 -10.81 -12.33 16.21
C TYR A 354 -10.91 -10.89 15.69
N LEU A 355 -9.80 -10.15 15.66
CA LEU A 355 -9.76 -8.75 15.20
C LEU A 355 -10.24 -8.59 13.76
N ASP A 356 -9.83 -9.48 12.84
CA ASP A 356 -10.23 -9.46 11.43
C ASP A 356 -11.75 -9.56 11.21
N ARG A 357 -12.47 -10.12 12.20
CA ARG A 357 -13.93 -10.29 12.22
C ARG A 357 -14.66 -9.19 13.00
N GLN A 358 -13.96 -8.26 13.64
CA GLN A 358 -14.58 -7.10 14.30
C GLN A 358 -14.65 -5.92 13.33
N GLU A 359 -15.53 -4.95 13.60
CA GLU A 359 -15.41 -3.64 12.97
C GLU A 359 -14.09 -2.98 13.41
N CYS A 360 -13.31 -2.48 12.45
CA CYS A 360 -11.97 -1.95 12.69
C CYS A 360 -12.02 -0.42 12.66
N GLU A 361 -12.09 0.25 13.81
CA GLU A 361 -12.10 1.72 13.83
C GLU A 361 -10.79 2.34 13.30
N SER A 362 -10.90 3.56 12.77
CA SER A 362 -9.76 4.37 12.32
C SER A 362 -9.15 5.14 13.49
N VAL A 363 -7.95 4.72 13.90
CA VAL A 363 -7.19 5.28 15.02
C VAL A 363 -6.23 6.38 14.51
N MET A 364 -5.97 7.39 15.35
CA MET A 364 -4.87 8.34 15.18
C MET A 364 -4.14 8.50 16.52
N THR A 365 -2.89 8.96 16.55
CA THR A 365 -2.28 9.44 17.80
C THR A 365 -2.70 10.88 18.07
N VAL A 366 -2.86 11.27 19.34
CA VAL A 366 -2.93 12.70 19.71
C VAL A 366 -1.51 13.19 20.03
N HIS A 367 -1.04 14.18 19.29
CA HIS A 367 0.26 14.83 19.51
C HIS A 367 0.13 15.95 20.55
N VAL A 368 0.99 15.93 21.55
CA VAL A 368 1.15 16.99 22.55
C VAL A 368 2.59 17.48 22.48
N SER A 369 2.80 18.79 22.35
CA SER A 369 4.12 19.41 22.52
C SER A 369 4.22 20.01 23.91
N THR A 370 5.17 19.52 24.70
CA THR A 370 5.45 19.97 26.08
C THR A 370 6.64 20.92 26.08
N THR A 371 6.96 21.48 27.24
CA THR A 371 8.13 22.37 27.42
C THR A 371 9.48 21.64 27.27
N ASP A 372 9.49 20.31 27.38
CA ASP A 372 10.67 19.43 27.37
C ASP A 372 10.74 18.47 26.16
N GLY A 373 9.72 18.45 25.29
CA GLY A 373 9.69 17.55 24.13
C GLY A 373 8.30 17.37 23.51
N HIS A 374 8.00 16.15 23.08
CA HIS A 374 6.69 15.78 22.55
C HIS A 374 6.19 14.45 23.10
N ILE A 375 4.87 14.31 23.15
CA ILE A 375 4.17 13.10 23.54
C ILE A 375 3.21 12.69 22.41
N PHE A 376 3.18 11.40 22.10
CA PHE A 376 2.11 10.79 21.32
C PHE A 376 1.25 9.97 22.26
N LEU A 377 0.04 10.46 22.55
CA LEU A 377 -0.96 9.71 23.31
C LEU A 377 -1.59 8.65 22.41
N LEU A 378 -1.72 7.44 22.94
CA LEU A 378 -2.25 6.26 22.25
C LEU A 378 -3.58 5.82 22.91
N PRO A 379 -4.40 4.98 22.25
CA PRO A 379 -5.60 4.41 22.86
C PRO A 379 -5.29 3.75 24.22
N GLY A 380 -6.09 4.06 25.23
CA GLY A 380 -5.87 3.61 26.60
C GLY A 380 -5.13 4.61 27.51
N ASP A 381 -4.60 5.73 26.99
CA ASP A 381 -4.20 6.85 27.84
C ASP A 381 -5.44 7.66 28.27
N GLU A 382 -5.55 7.97 29.56
CA GLU A 382 -6.68 8.73 30.11
C GLU A 382 -6.87 10.10 29.42
N LYS A 383 -5.80 10.72 28.92
CA LYS A 383 -5.86 11.98 28.17
C LYS A 383 -6.15 11.76 26.68
N TYR A 384 -5.87 10.58 26.10
CA TYR A 384 -6.18 10.30 24.69
C TYR A 384 -7.68 10.45 24.41
N ASP A 385 -8.53 9.76 25.17
CA ASP A 385 -9.98 9.79 24.98
C ASP A 385 -10.57 11.19 25.18
N GLN A 386 -10.01 11.97 26.12
CA GLN A 386 -10.43 13.35 26.42
C GLN A 386 -10.17 14.34 25.28
N PHE A 387 -9.17 14.08 24.43
CA PHE A 387 -8.87 14.88 23.24
C PHE A 387 -9.52 14.30 21.98
N ARG A 388 -9.48 12.97 21.82
CA ARG A 388 -10.05 12.25 20.67
C ARG A 388 -11.56 12.45 20.54
N SER A 389 -12.28 12.47 21.66
CA SER A 389 -13.73 12.80 21.71
C SER A 389 -14.07 14.25 21.34
N LYS A 390 -13.09 15.16 21.44
CA LYS A 390 -13.19 16.57 21.04
C LYS A 390 -12.59 16.83 19.65
N ASN A 391 -12.14 15.78 18.95
CA ASN A 391 -11.42 15.85 17.68
C ASN A 391 -10.13 16.72 17.74
N ILE A 392 -9.47 16.74 18.90
CA ILE A 392 -8.17 17.38 19.09
C ILE A 392 -7.08 16.34 18.84
N TYR A 393 -6.28 16.55 17.79
CA TYR A 393 -5.19 15.64 17.39
C TYR A 393 -3.79 16.25 17.55
N SER A 394 -3.73 17.56 17.86
CA SER A 394 -2.50 18.32 18.09
C SER A 394 -2.78 19.38 19.16
N ILE A 395 -1.93 19.50 20.17
CA ILE A 395 -2.03 20.51 21.24
C ILE A 395 -0.63 20.88 21.77
N HIS A 396 -0.49 22.09 22.29
CA HIS A 396 0.69 22.54 23.04
C HIS A 396 0.29 22.82 24.49
N VAL A 397 1.17 22.52 25.44
CA VAL A 397 0.96 22.74 26.88
C VAL A 397 2.21 23.34 27.52
N ASP A 398 2.00 24.30 28.42
CA ASP A 398 3.05 24.95 29.22
C ASP A 398 3.48 24.10 30.43
N GLU A 399 3.52 22.79 30.26
CA GLU A 399 3.89 21.77 31.24
C GLU A 399 5.07 20.94 30.72
N ASP A 400 5.83 20.29 31.59
CA ASP A 400 6.76 19.21 31.19
C ASP A 400 6.04 17.86 31.05
N SER A 401 6.69 16.89 30.40
CA SER A 401 6.11 15.58 30.12
C SER A 401 5.73 14.75 31.35
N MET A 402 6.38 14.97 32.50
CA MET A 402 6.06 14.29 33.76
C MET A 402 4.90 14.97 34.48
N SER A 403 4.87 16.30 34.52
CA SER A 403 3.72 17.08 35.01
C SER A 403 2.45 16.78 34.20
N PHE A 404 2.58 16.58 32.88
CA PHE A 404 1.47 16.22 32.00
C PHE A 404 0.99 14.75 32.15
N ARG A 405 1.39 14.00 33.18
CA ARG A 405 0.89 12.64 33.39
C ARG A 405 -0.55 12.58 33.93
N SER A 406 -1.07 11.36 34.00
CA SER A 406 -2.47 11.00 34.30
C SER A 406 -2.48 9.71 35.11
N ARG A 407 -3.65 9.26 35.59
CA ARG A 407 -3.74 8.01 36.35
C ARG A 407 -3.54 6.79 35.45
N ILE A 408 -4.14 6.79 34.27
CA ILE A 408 -3.97 5.74 33.26
C ILE A 408 -3.16 6.33 32.09
N ILE A 409 -2.11 5.62 31.68
CA ILE A 409 -1.11 6.12 30.73
C ILE A 409 -0.83 5.06 29.65
N HIS A 410 -0.88 5.48 28.39
CA HIS A 410 -0.38 4.73 27.24
C HIS A 410 0.15 5.72 26.19
N ARG A 411 1.44 6.05 26.27
CA ARG A 411 2.03 7.12 25.46
C ARG A 411 3.47 6.84 25.07
N ILE A 412 3.96 7.58 24.08
CA ILE A 412 5.37 7.61 23.72
C ILE A 412 5.87 9.04 23.90
N GLU A 413 6.82 9.21 24.81
CA GLU A 413 7.46 10.48 25.13
C GLU A 413 8.80 10.56 24.35
N TYR A 414 9.05 11.69 23.69
CA TYR A 414 10.26 11.97 22.90
C TYR A 414 10.91 13.26 23.38
N GLN A 415 12.16 13.19 23.85
CA GLN A 415 12.90 14.31 24.42
C GLN A 415 14.26 14.49 23.72
N PRO A 416 14.69 15.72 23.37
CA PRO A 416 13.98 17.00 23.49
C PRO A 416 13.13 17.37 22.26
N TYR A 417 13.09 16.52 21.22
CA TYR A 417 12.31 16.72 20.00
C TYR A 417 11.96 15.38 19.35
N PHE A 418 11.04 15.34 18.38
CA PHE A 418 10.65 14.10 17.68
C PHE A 418 11.63 13.79 16.54
N HIS A 419 12.59 12.90 16.80
CA HIS A 419 13.66 12.53 15.85
C HIS A 419 14.24 11.14 16.18
N PRO A 420 14.79 10.38 15.22
CA PRO A 420 15.41 9.07 15.48
C PRO A 420 16.58 9.06 16.47
N ALA A 421 17.26 10.19 16.67
CA ALA A 421 18.37 10.33 17.64
C ALA A 421 17.95 10.82 19.04
N SER A 422 16.65 11.05 19.27
CA SER A 422 16.13 11.54 20.55
C SER A 422 15.98 10.43 21.58
N GLU A 423 15.90 10.79 22.86
CA GLU A 423 15.45 9.85 23.88
C GLU A 423 13.97 9.54 23.70
N ARG A 424 13.65 8.28 23.43
CA ARG A 424 12.29 7.75 23.35
C ARG A 424 11.99 6.91 24.59
N ASN A 425 10.89 7.23 25.27
CA ASN A 425 10.34 6.45 26.37
C ASN A 425 8.91 5.98 26.00
N VAL A 426 8.69 4.66 25.96
CA VAL A 426 7.33 4.09 25.84
C VAL A 426 6.80 3.89 27.25
N VAL A 427 5.72 4.60 27.60
CA VAL A 427 5.17 4.63 28.95
C VAL A 427 3.79 3.99 28.96
N ILE A 428 3.68 2.89 29.71
CA ILE A 428 2.44 2.16 29.95
C ILE A 428 2.29 2.03 31.46
N GLN A 429 1.24 2.62 32.04
CA GLN A 429 1.02 2.61 33.49
C GLN A 429 -0.48 2.52 33.81
N ASN A 430 -0.85 1.62 34.71
CA ASN A 430 -2.23 1.31 35.10
C ASN A 430 -3.16 0.93 33.93
N TYR A 431 -2.59 0.50 32.81
CA TYR A 431 -3.28 0.07 31.59
C TYR A 431 -2.75 -1.30 31.15
N GLU A 432 -3.64 -2.18 30.70
CA GLU A 432 -3.26 -3.40 29.97
C GLU A 432 -3.67 -3.22 28.50
N PRO A 433 -2.73 -3.26 27.52
CA PRO A 433 -3.02 -3.09 26.10
C PRO A 433 -3.66 -4.34 25.48
N LEU A 434 -4.92 -4.56 25.86
CA LEU A 434 -5.86 -5.48 25.25
C LEU A 434 -7.17 -4.70 25.04
N ASP A 435 -7.84 -4.90 23.91
CA ASP A 435 -9.11 -4.23 23.64
C ASP A 435 -10.13 -4.63 24.70
N SER A 436 -10.91 -3.67 25.20
CA SER A 436 -11.58 -3.69 26.51
C SER A 436 -12.61 -4.81 26.74
N ASN A 437 -12.88 -5.64 25.73
CA ASN A 437 -13.76 -6.80 25.78
C ASN A 437 -13.02 -8.16 25.76
N ILE A 438 -11.68 -8.20 25.75
CA ILE A 438 -10.89 -9.44 25.82
C ILE A 438 -9.89 -9.39 26.98
N SER A 439 -10.17 -10.16 28.03
CA SER A 439 -9.12 -10.64 28.93
C SER A 439 -8.42 -11.87 28.35
N LEU A 440 -7.18 -12.13 28.77
CA LEU A 440 -6.47 -13.38 28.43
C LEU A 440 -7.17 -14.66 28.93
N ALA A 441 -8.19 -14.53 29.79
CA ALA A 441 -9.07 -15.62 30.19
C ALA A 441 -10.19 -15.88 29.15
N LEU A 442 -10.74 -14.84 28.52
CA LEU A 442 -11.80 -14.97 27.51
C LEU A 442 -11.35 -15.75 26.27
N ILE A 443 -10.08 -15.60 25.85
CA ILE A 443 -9.46 -16.42 24.79
C ILE A 443 -9.43 -17.91 25.18
N LYS A 444 -9.37 -18.22 26.48
CA LYS A 444 -9.32 -19.60 27.01
C LYS A 444 -10.69 -20.20 27.37
N THR A 445 -11.77 -19.42 27.29
CA THR A 445 -13.13 -19.85 27.69
C THR A 445 -14.18 -19.62 26.61
N LYS A 446 -13.77 -19.32 25.37
CA LYS A 446 -14.61 -19.31 24.15
C LYS A 446 -14.10 -20.26 23.07
N LEU A 447 -13.24 -21.20 23.47
CA LEU A 447 -12.84 -22.43 22.79
C LEU A 447 -13.19 -23.63 23.70
#